data_AF-A0A9P7ENF8-F1
#
_entry.id   AF-A0A9P7ENF8-F1
#
_cell.length_a   1.000
_cell.length_b   1.000
_cell.length_c   1.000
_cell.angle_alpha   90.00
_cell.angle_beta   90.00
_cell.angle_gamma   90.00
#
_symmetry.space_group_name_H-M   'P 1'
#
loop_
_entity.id
_entity.type
_entity.pdbx_description
1 polymer ?
#
loop_
_entity_poly.entity_id
_entity_poly.type
_entity_poly.pdbx_seq_one_letter_code
_entity_poly.pdbx_strand_id
1 'polypeptide(L)'
;MPRPEALFLHGVAVGVMTYGFISLRTLPMDGWIRAQKGGHFQFLTIQGLAVAWFTMVLNLGCDLLPSFAALRAVKRASLMMALPLTFVISAVYWSLLLFFPSLILQRQLPGLSEPSSSSTLPALARIPLDIDFSLHLAPVVTLLADFVFFEKKYTKKQVQIGSPLAVLACGTWYACWVEYCASYNHTFPYPFLTENPFNIRVGIYIFVSFLAWSCFRLMNALHP
;
A
#
# COMPACT_ATOMS: atom_id res chain seq x y z
N MET A 1 -17.80 23.81 11.44
CA MET A 1 -17.30 24.22 10.11
C MET A 1 -16.16 23.28 9.73
N PRO A 2 -15.99 22.93 8.44
CA PRO A 2 -14.87 22.11 7.98
C PRO A 2 -13.54 22.79 8.33
N ARG A 3 -12.55 22.01 8.74
CA ARG A 3 -11.18 22.50 8.92
C ARG A 3 -10.54 22.64 7.54
N PRO A 4 -10.23 23.85 7.05
CA PRO A 4 -9.72 24.03 5.69
C PRO A 4 -8.41 23.25 5.45
N GLU A 5 -7.56 23.13 6.46
CA GLU A 5 -6.33 22.34 6.42
C GLU A 5 -6.59 20.84 6.23
N ALA A 6 -7.63 20.28 6.87
CA ALA A 6 -8.00 18.88 6.70
C ALA A 6 -8.58 18.64 5.31
N LEU A 7 -9.48 19.53 4.86
CA LEU A 7 -10.06 19.46 3.52
C LEU A 7 -8.98 19.49 2.42
N PHE A 8 -7.97 20.35 2.59
CA PHE A 8 -6.83 20.44 1.68
C PHE A 8 -6.01 19.15 1.68
N LEU A 9 -5.60 18.65 2.86
CA LEU A 9 -4.83 17.41 2.97
C LEU A 9 -5.56 16.24 2.28
N HIS A 10 -6.84 16.03 2.62
CA HIS A 10 -7.62 14.92 2.10
C HIS A 10 -7.86 15.04 0.60
N GLY A 11 -8.21 16.24 0.10
CA GLY A 11 -8.42 16.49 -1.32
C GLY A 11 -7.15 16.26 -2.15
N VAL A 12 -6.01 16.79 -1.71
CA VAL A 12 -4.71 16.58 -2.37
C VAL A 12 -4.30 15.11 -2.33
N ALA A 13 -4.47 14.44 -1.18
CA ALA A 13 -4.13 13.02 -1.03
C ALA A 13 -4.93 12.15 -2.01
N VAL A 14 -6.24 12.38 -2.13
CA VAL A 14 -7.09 11.71 -3.13
C VAL A 14 -6.56 11.94 -4.54
N GLY A 15 -6.27 13.20 -4.91
CA GLY A 15 -5.76 13.56 -6.23
C GLY A 15 -4.43 12.88 -6.58
N VAL A 16 -3.45 12.93 -5.67
CA VAL A 16 -2.10 12.35 -5.87
C VAL A 16 -2.16 10.83 -5.98
N MET A 17 -2.95 10.15 -5.14
CA MET A 17 -3.13 8.70 -5.23
C MET A 17 -3.87 8.28 -6.50
N THR A 18 -4.88 9.05 -6.93
CA THR A 18 -5.57 8.84 -8.21
C THR A 18 -4.61 9.00 -9.38
N TYR A 19 -3.78 10.04 -9.36
CA TYR A 19 -2.73 10.25 -10.36
C TYR A 19 -1.78 9.04 -10.44
N GLY A 20 -1.25 8.58 -9.30
CA GLY A 20 -0.36 7.41 -9.27
C GLY A 20 -1.00 6.16 -9.88
N PHE A 21 -2.26 5.89 -9.56
CA PHE A 21 -2.98 4.73 -10.10
C PHE A 21 -3.23 4.84 -11.61
N ILE A 22 -3.65 6.01 -12.11
CA ILE A 22 -3.93 6.20 -13.55
C ILE A 22 -2.62 6.15 -14.35
N SER A 23 -1.54 6.72 -13.82
CA SER A 23 -0.22 6.72 -14.47
C SER A 23 0.41 5.34 -14.60
N LEU A 24 -0.09 4.31 -13.90
CA LEU A 24 0.33 2.93 -14.18
C LEU A 24 0.13 2.53 -15.65
N ARG A 25 -0.84 3.15 -16.33
CA ARG A 25 -1.13 2.89 -17.76
C ARG A 25 -0.08 3.43 -18.72
N THR A 26 0.80 4.32 -18.26
CA THR A 26 1.88 4.87 -19.09
C THR A 26 3.16 4.03 -18.98
N LEU A 27 3.20 3.08 -18.05
CA LEU A 27 4.36 2.22 -17.85
C LEU A 27 4.48 1.21 -19.00
N PRO A 28 5.70 0.91 -19.50
CA PRO A 28 5.92 -0.11 -20.53
C PRO A 28 5.35 -1.49 -20.16
N MET A 29 5.30 -1.80 -18.86
CA MET A 29 4.81 -3.07 -18.35
C MET A 29 3.27 -3.16 -18.20
N ASP A 30 2.51 -2.08 -18.44
CA ASP A 30 1.05 -2.05 -18.20
C ASP A 30 0.31 -3.18 -18.91
N GLY A 31 0.55 -3.33 -20.22
CA GLY A 31 -0.16 -4.32 -21.03
C GLY A 31 0.05 -5.75 -20.54
N TRP A 32 1.29 -6.09 -20.17
CA TRP A 32 1.62 -7.42 -19.64
C TRP A 32 1.02 -7.65 -18.26
N ILE A 33 1.12 -6.68 -17.34
CA ILE A 33 0.54 -6.79 -15.99
C ILE A 33 -0.98 -6.93 -16.09
N ARG A 34 -1.65 -6.16 -16.96
CA ARG A 34 -3.11 -6.20 -17.12
C ARG A 34 -3.62 -7.49 -17.76
N ALA A 35 -2.80 -8.15 -18.57
CA ALA A 35 -3.15 -9.45 -19.16
C ALA A 35 -3.12 -10.59 -18.13
N GLN A 36 -2.47 -10.38 -16.98
CA GLN A 36 -2.42 -11.36 -15.90
C GLN A 36 -3.68 -11.37 -15.02
N LYS A 37 -3.92 -12.50 -14.37
CA LYS A 37 -4.94 -12.63 -13.33
C LYS A 37 -4.69 -11.58 -12.24
N GLY A 38 -5.72 -10.81 -11.92
CA GLY A 38 -5.66 -9.73 -10.94
C GLY A 38 -5.14 -8.40 -11.48
N GLY A 39 -4.57 -8.34 -12.68
CA GLY A 39 -4.04 -7.10 -13.26
C GLY A 39 -3.05 -6.42 -12.33
N HIS A 40 -3.13 -5.09 -12.18
CA HIS A 40 -2.36 -4.34 -11.19
C HIS A 40 -2.77 -4.64 -9.74
N PHE A 41 -3.98 -5.14 -9.49
CA PHE A 41 -4.44 -5.48 -8.13
C PHE A 41 -3.81 -6.75 -7.55
N GLN A 42 -2.97 -7.47 -8.30
CA GLN A 42 -2.15 -8.53 -7.70
C GLN A 42 -1.06 -7.96 -6.75
N PHE A 43 -0.66 -6.69 -6.94
CA PHE A 43 0.36 -6.03 -6.12
C PHE A 43 -0.24 -5.50 -4.82
N LEU A 44 0.44 -5.77 -3.69
CA LEU A 44 0.03 -5.24 -2.38
C LEU A 44 0.01 -3.72 -2.37
N THR A 45 0.96 -3.08 -3.05
CA THR A 45 1.02 -1.62 -3.21
C THR A 45 -0.29 -1.04 -3.74
N ILE A 46 -0.89 -1.67 -4.75
CA ILE A 46 -2.11 -1.16 -5.39
C ILE A 46 -3.35 -1.39 -4.52
N GLN A 47 -3.40 -2.51 -3.81
CA GLN A 47 -4.46 -2.75 -2.82
C GLN A 47 -4.35 -1.77 -1.64
N GLY A 48 -3.13 -1.53 -1.13
CA GLY A 48 -2.89 -0.56 -0.07
C GLY A 48 -3.21 0.87 -0.50
N LEU A 49 -2.84 1.26 -1.73
CA LEU A 49 -3.23 2.53 -2.33
C LEU A 49 -4.75 2.67 -2.39
N ALA A 50 -5.48 1.63 -2.80
CA ALA A 50 -6.95 1.68 -2.87
C ALA A 50 -7.58 1.86 -1.48
N VAL A 51 -7.07 1.18 -0.46
CA VAL A 51 -7.55 1.32 0.93
C VAL A 51 -7.21 2.71 1.49
N ALA A 52 -6.02 3.25 1.19
CA ALA A 52 -5.62 4.60 1.58
C ALA A 52 -6.46 5.68 0.90
N TRP A 53 -6.63 5.56 -0.42
CA TRP A 53 -7.48 6.44 -1.22
C TRP A 53 -8.91 6.45 -0.70
N PHE A 54 -9.48 5.26 -0.45
CA PHE A 54 -10.83 5.15 0.11
C PHE A 54 -10.92 5.80 1.49
N THR A 55 -9.91 5.61 2.35
CA THR A 55 -9.85 6.27 3.66
C THR A 55 -9.84 7.79 3.52
N MET A 56 -9.07 8.33 2.58
CA MET A 56 -9.01 9.78 2.31
C MET A 56 -10.32 10.33 1.74
N VAL A 57 -11.04 9.55 0.91
CA VAL A 57 -12.39 9.91 0.45
C VAL A 57 -13.38 9.93 1.62
N LEU A 58 -13.33 8.96 2.54
CA LEU A 58 -14.16 8.95 3.75
C LEU A 58 -13.83 10.13 4.66
N ASN A 59 -12.55 10.51 4.77
CA ASN A 59 -12.11 11.69 5.51
C ASN A 59 -12.69 12.97 4.90
N LEU A 60 -12.56 13.15 3.58
CA LEU A 60 -13.13 14.28 2.87
C LEU A 60 -14.65 14.35 3.04
N GLY A 61 -15.33 13.21 2.97
CA GLY A 61 -16.77 13.11 3.26
C GLY A 61 -17.11 13.52 4.70
N CYS A 62 -16.28 13.15 5.69
CA CYS A 62 -16.46 13.57 7.08
C CYS A 62 -16.24 15.07 7.29
N ASP A 63 -15.33 15.70 6.54
CA ASP A 63 -15.11 17.14 6.60
C ASP A 63 -16.32 17.93 6.11
N LEU A 64 -16.96 17.44 5.03
CA LEU A 64 -18.16 18.03 4.43
C LEU A 64 -19.44 17.70 5.23
N LEU A 65 -19.50 16.52 5.84
CA LEU A 65 -20.66 16.02 6.59
C LEU A 65 -20.29 15.67 8.04
N PRO A 66 -19.87 16.64 8.88
CA PRO A 66 -19.31 16.40 10.21
C PRO A 66 -20.32 15.87 11.22
N SER A 67 -21.62 15.80 10.91
CA SER A 67 -22.63 15.21 11.78
C SER A 67 -22.87 13.72 11.53
N PHE A 68 -22.38 13.17 10.41
CA PHE A 68 -22.68 11.79 10.02
C PHE A 68 -21.83 10.74 10.79
N ALA A 69 -22.38 10.22 11.88
CA ALA A 69 -21.69 9.30 12.79
C ALA A 69 -21.27 7.97 12.13
N ALA A 70 -22.10 7.40 11.26
CA ALA A 70 -21.75 6.15 10.59
C ALA A 70 -20.54 6.30 9.66
N LEU A 71 -20.46 7.42 8.92
CA LEU A 71 -19.32 7.72 8.07
C LEU A 71 -18.02 7.82 8.89
N ARG A 72 -18.07 8.48 10.06
CA ARG A 72 -16.93 8.51 10.99
C ARG A 72 -16.54 7.12 11.50
N ALA A 73 -17.50 6.25 11.80
CA ALA A 73 -17.19 4.90 12.24
C ALA A 73 -16.48 4.09 11.15
N VAL A 74 -16.96 4.16 9.90
CA VAL A 74 -16.33 3.49 8.75
C VAL A 74 -14.94 4.05 8.48
N LYS A 75 -14.80 5.38 8.49
CA LYS A 75 -13.51 6.08 8.38
C LYS A 75 -12.50 5.58 9.40
N ARG A 76 -12.91 5.48 10.67
CA ARG A 76 -12.07 5.00 11.78
C ARG A 76 -11.64 3.55 11.62
N ALA A 77 -12.52 2.70 11.10
CA ALA A 77 -12.18 1.31 10.79
C ALA A 77 -11.22 1.21 9.60
N SER A 78 -11.49 1.97 8.53
CA SER A 78 -10.64 2.05 7.34
C SER A 78 -9.24 2.52 7.66
N LEU A 79 -9.09 3.57 8.48
CA LEU A 79 -7.79 4.10 8.91
C LEU A 79 -6.98 3.07 9.73
N MET A 80 -7.64 2.22 10.53
CA MET A 80 -6.98 1.16 11.29
C MET A 80 -6.37 0.09 10.38
N MET A 81 -6.90 -0.08 9.16
CA MET A 81 -6.33 -0.95 8.13
C MET A 81 -5.29 -0.21 7.29
N ALA A 82 -5.62 0.98 6.80
CA ALA A 82 -4.82 1.75 5.84
C ALA A 82 -3.47 2.18 6.40
N LEU A 83 -3.44 2.68 7.64
CA LEU A 83 -2.24 3.26 8.23
C LEU A 83 -1.10 2.23 8.38
N PRO A 84 -1.30 1.06 9.02
CA PRO A 84 -0.21 0.08 9.11
C PRO A 84 0.12 -0.58 7.78
N LEU A 85 -0.87 -0.75 6.89
CA LEU A 85 -0.67 -1.33 5.56
C LEU A 85 0.26 -0.47 4.70
N THR A 86 -0.05 0.83 4.58
CA THR A 86 0.75 1.77 3.77
C THR A 86 2.15 2.00 4.36
N PHE A 87 2.28 2.01 5.68
CA PHE A 87 3.58 2.07 6.34
C PHE A 87 4.46 0.89 5.95
N VAL A 88 3.94 -0.34 6.07
CA VAL A 88 4.70 -1.54 5.74
C VAL A 88 5.02 -1.64 4.26
N ILE A 89 4.08 -1.29 3.38
CA ILE A 89 4.33 -1.21 1.93
C ILE A 89 5.53 -0.31 1.66
N SER A 90 5.55 0.91 2.19
CA SER A 90 6.61 1.89 1.94
C SER A 90 7.95 1.45 2.52
N ALA A 91 7.94 0.99 3.78
CA ALA A 91 9.13 0.56 4.49
C ALA A 91 9.79 -0.65 3.82
N VAL A 92 8.99 -1.68 3.48
CA VAL A 92 9.50 -2.87 2.79
C VAL A 92 9.95 -2.53 1.37
N TYR A 93 9.15 -1.76 0.62
CA TYR A 93 9.45 -1.39 -0.76
C TYR A 93 10.80 -0.69 -0.87
N TRP A 94 11.00 0.44 -0.19
CA TRP A 94 12.26 1.19 -0.34
C TRP A 94 13.44 0.48 0.31
N SER A 95 13.24 -0.31 1.37
CA SER A 95 14.33 -1.13 1.92
C SER A 95 14.80 -2.17 0.90
N LEU A 96 13.88 -2.88 0.26
CA LEU A 96 14.22 -3.84 -0.80
C LEU A 96 14.78 -3.12 -2.03
N LEU A 97 14.21 -1.98 -2.44
CA LEU A 97 14.70 -1.23 -3.59
C LEU A 97 16.15 -0.76 -3.39
N LEU A 98 16.51 -0.34 -2.17
CA LEU A 98 17.83 0.17 -1.84
C LEU A 98 18.86 -0.94 -1.66
N PHE A 99 18.51 -2.02 -0.95
CA PHE A 99 19.49 -3.04 -0.55
C PHE A 99 19.42 -4.31 -1.41
N PHE A 100 18.25 -4.68 -1.93
CA PHE A 100 18.01 -5.94 -2.63
C PHE A 100 17.03 -5.79 -3.81
N PRO A 101 17.33 -4.93 -4.81
CA PRO A 101 16.36 -4.54 -5.83
C PRO A 101 15.86 -5.71 -6.69
N SER A 102 16.66 -6.77 -6.85
CA SER A 102 16.27 -8.00 -7.56
C SER A 102 15.13 -8.76 -6.89
N LEU A 103 14.89 -8.54 -5.60
CA LEU A 103 13.81 -9.19 -4.85
C LEU A 103 12.45 -8.52 -5.10
N ILE A 104 12.42 -7.22 -5.44
CA ILE A 104 11.20 -6.44 -5.58
C ILE A 104 10.88 -6.04 -7.02
N LEU A 105 11.90 -5.78 -7.85
CA LEU A 105 11.73 -5.36 -9.24
C LEU A 105 11.72 -6.57 -10.17
N GLN A 106 10.80 -6.56 -11.14
CA GLN A 106 10.80 -7.57 -12.19
C GLN A 106 11.93 -7.33 -13.20
N ARG A 107 12.41 -8.42 -13.80
CA ARG A 107 13.29 -8.33 -14.96
C ARG A 107 12.52 -7.71 -16.13
N GLN A 108 13.13 -6.73 -16.80
CA GLN A 108 12.53 -6.13 -17.98
C GLN A 108 12.30 -7.19 -19.05
N LEU A 109 11.13 -7.15 -19.69
CA LEU A 109 10.88 -7.97 -20.86
C LEU A 109 11.78 -7.51 -22.02
N PRO A 110 12.36 -8.45 -22.80
CA PRO A 110 13.11 -8.10 -24.01
C PRO A 110 12.25 -7.26 -24.95
N GLY A 111 12.73 -6.07 -25.34
CA GLY A 111 12.04 -5.17 -26.28
C GLY A 111 11.18 -4.06 -25.66
N LEU A 112 11.06 -3.98 -24.33
CA LEU A 112 10.38 -2.90 -23.59
C LEU A 112 11.37 -2.01 -22.81
N SER A 113 12.60 -1.88 -23.33
CA SER A 113 13.75 -1.34 -22.61
C SER A 113 13.87 0.19 -22.75
N GLU A 114 13.93 0.90 -21.62
CA GLU A 114 14.62 2.19 -21.53
C GLU A 114 16.14 1.94 -21.57
N PRO A 115 16.95 2.74 -22.28
CA PRO A 115 18.40 2.56 -22.36
C PRO A 115 19.05 2.69 -20.98
N SER A 116 19.82 1.68 -20.58
CA SER A 116 20.59 1.63 -19.33
C SER A 116 22.09 1.80 -19.63
N SER A 117 22.80 2.56 -18.80
CA SER A 117 24.25 2.76 -18.88
C SER A 117 25.08 1.53 -18.47
N SER A 118 24.43 0.46 -17.98
CA SER A 118 25.07 -0.81 -17.64
C SER A 118 24.66 -1.90 -18.63
N SER A 119 25.65 -2.48 -19.30
CA SER A 119 25.50 -3.62 -20.22
C SER A 119 25.60 -4.99 -19.54
N THR A 120 25.84 -5.02 -18.22
CA THR A 120 26.31 -6.21 -17.50
C THR A 120 25.28 -6.80 -16.53
N LEU A 121 24.21 -6.08 -16.21
CA LEU A 121 23.14 -6.55 -15.32
C LEU A 121 21.80 -6.62 -16.07
N PRO A 122 20.92 -7.60 -15.76
CA PRO A 122 19.56 -7.59 -16.27
C PRO A 122 18.90 -6.25 -15.92
N ALA A 123 18.36 -5.55 -16.91
CA ALA A 123 17.63 -4.32 -16.66
C ALA A 123 16.43 -4.67 -15.75
N LEU A 124 16.38 -4.04 -14.57
CA LEU A 124 15.25 -4.17 -13.65
C LEU A 124 14.25 -3.07 -13.99
N ALA A 125 12.99 -3.46 -14.18
CA ALA A 125 11.93 -2.52 -14.51
C ALA A 125 11.69 -1.57 -13.34
N ARG A 126 12.04 -0.29 -13.52
CA ARG A 126 11.78 0.79 -12.56
C ARG A 126 10.61 1.63 -13.04
N ILE A 127 9.92 2.23 -12.08
CA ILE A 127 8.87 3.22 -12.34
C ILE A 127 9.45 4.63 -12.20
N PRO A 128 8.94 5.61 -12.96
CA PRO A 128 9.23 7.03 -12.76
C PRO A 128 9.01 7.47 -11.31
N LEU A 129 9.85 8.41 -10.83
CA LEU A 129 9.90 8.80 -9.41
C LEU A 129 8.61 9.47 -8.93
N ASP A 130 7.97 10.25 -9.78
CA ASP A 130 6.66 10.86 -9.53
C ASP A 130 5.58 9.80 -9.30
N ILE A 131 5.54 8.75 -10.14
CA ILE A 131 4.65 7.61 -9.95
C ILE A 131 5.02 6.85 -8.67
N ASP A 132 6.31 6.61 -8.41
CA ASP A 132 6.78 5.94 -7.20
C ASP A 132 6.31 6.66 -5.92
N PHE A 133 6.49 7.97 -5.87
CA PHE A 133 6.05 8.78 -4.74
C PHE A 133 4.54 8.78 -4.59
N SER A 134 3.77 8.82 -5.68
CA SER A 134 2.31 8.72 -5.59
C SER A 134 1.81 7.37 -5.07
N LEU A 135 2.52 6.28 -5.37
CA LEU A 135 2.13 4.92 -4.99
C LEU A 135 2.63 4.51 -3.60
N HIS A 136 3.84 4.93 -3.21
CA HIS A 136 4.49 4.51 -1.98
C HIS A 136 4.54 5.63 -0.93
N LEU A 137 4.93 6.86 -1.29
CA LEU A 137 5.10 7.95 -0.32
C LEU A 137 3.77 8.59 0.11
N ALA A 138 2.97 9.02 -0.86
CA ALA A 138 1.78 9.81 -0.61
C ALA A 138 0.78 9.10 0.33
N PRO A 139 0.51 7.78 0.18
CA PRO A 139 -0.39 7.06 1.09
C PRO A 139 0.05 7.12 2.54
N VAL A 140 1.31 6.77 2.83
CA VAL A 140 1.79 6.71 4.22
C VAL A 140 1.91 8.10 4.84
N VAL A 141 2.44 9.08 4.11
CA VAL A 141 2.65 10.44 4.65
C VAL A 141 1.31 11.12 4.94
N THR A 142 0.36 11.02 4.03
CA THR A 142 -0.94 11.69 4.21
C THR A 142 -1.76 11.02 5.30
N LEU A 143 -1.77 9.68 5.40
CA LEU A 143 -2.46 8.97 6.49
C LEU A 143 -1.80 9.23 7.85
N LEU A 144 -0.47 9.32 7.91
CA LEU A 144 0.23 9.72 9.14
C LEU A 144 -0.13 11.15 9.55
N ALA A 145 -0.15 12.09 8.61
CA ALA A 145 -0.53 13.47 8.87
C ALA A 145 -1.99 13.57 9.34
N ASP A 146 -2.92 12.89 8.68
CA ASP A 146 -4.32 12.81 9.13
C ASP A 146 -4.42 12.24 10.54
N PHE A 147 -3.72 11.12 10.78
CA PHE A 147 -3.75 10.46 12.07
C PHE A 147 -3.22 11.37 13.19
N VAL A 148 -2.13 12.10 12.96
CA VAL A 148 -1.49 12.95 13.98
C VAL A 148 -2.25 14.26 14.21
N PHE A 149 -2.74 14.91 13.16
CA PHE A 149 -3.27 16.28 13.25
C PHE A 149 -4.80 16.36 13.35
N PHE A 150 -5.52 15.38 12.78
CA PHE A 150 -6.98 15.48 12.63
C PHE A 150 -7.74 14.38 13.37
N GLU A 151 -7.07 13.27 13.71
CA GLU A 151 -7.69 12.15 14.40
C GLU A 151 -7.47 12.13 15.91
N LYS A 152 -8.27 11.27 16.56
CA LYS A 152 -8.07 10.91 17.96
C LYS A 152 -7.27 9.62 18.04
N LYS A 153 -6.37 9.54 19.01
CA LYS A 153 -5.73 8.28 19.41
C LYS A 153 -6.76 7.15 19.58
N TYR A 154 -6.45 5.96 19.07
CA TYR A 154 -7.25 4.77 19.32
C TYR A 154 -7.16 4.34 20.78
N THR A 155 -8.31 3.93 21.33
CA THR A 155 -8.41 3.43 22.71
C THR A 155 -7.61 2.14 22.90
N LYS A 156 -7.24 1.82 24.15
CA LYS A 156 -6.52 0.57 24.47
C LYS A 156 -7.23 -0.67 23.91
N LYS A 157 -8.56 -0.75 24.04
CA LYS A 157 -9.37 -1.85 23.52
C LYS A 157 -9.28 -1.96 21.99
N GLN A 158 -9.36 -0.84 21.28
CA GLN A 158 -9.21 -0.80 19.82
C GLN A 158 -7.83 -1.26 19.37
N VAL A 159 -6.78 -0.89 20.10
CA VAL A 159 -5.41 -1.33 19.79
C VAL A 159 -5.18 -2.80 20.13
N GLN A 160 -5.71 -3.28 21.25
CA GLN A 160 -5.48 -4.66 21.72
C GLN A 160 -6.30 -5.70 20.96
N ILE A 161 -7.47 -5.32 20.44
CA ILE A 161 -8.39 -6.25 19.75
C ILE A 161 -8.54 -5.86 18.28
N GLY A 162 -8.89 -4.60 18.00
CA GLY A 162 -9.17 -4.14 16.65
C GLY A 162 -7.96 -4.21 15.72
N SER A 163 -6.79 -3.74 16.17
CA SER A 163 -5.59 -3.73 15.33
C SER A 163 -5.10 -5.13 14.93
N PRO A 164 -4.99 -6.13 15.85
CA PRO A 164 -4.72 -7.51 15.44
C PRO A 164 -5.73 -8.06 14.44
N LEU A 165 -7.03 -7.83 14.66
CA LEU A 165 -8.07 -8.31 13.74
C LEU A 165 -7.95 -7.65 12.36
N ALA A 166 -7.70 -6.34 12.30
CA ALA A 166 -7.53 -5.61 11.06
C ALA A 166 -6.32 -6.12 10.27
N VAL A 167 -5.18 -6.34 10.95
CA VAL A 167 -3.96 -6.85 10.34
C VAL A 167 -4.11 -8.30 9.90
N LEU A 168 -4.72 -9.17 10.71
CA LEU A 168 -5.01 -10.56 10.34
C LEU A 168 -5.93 -10.61 9.11
N ALA A 169 -6.97 -9.77 9.08
CA ALA A 169 -7.86 -9.68 7.94
C ALA A 169 -7.13 -9.22 6.67
N CYS A 170 -6.34 -8.14 6.74
CA CYS A 170 -5.58 -7.62 5.59
C CYS A 170 -4.51 -8.62 5.12
N GLY A 171 -3.76 -9.21 6.05
CA GLY A 171 -2.70 -10.17 5.75
C GLY A 171 -3.25 -11.44 5.11
N THR A 172 -4.34 -11.98 5.66
CA THR A 172 -5.02 -13.16 5.10
C THR A 172 -5.63 -12.83 3.74
N TRP A 173 -6.29 -11.67 3.61
CA TRP A 173 -6.84 -11.18 2.34
C TRP A 173 -5.77 -11.15 1.25
N TYR A 174 -4.63 -10.51 1.51
CA TYR A 174 -3.58 -10.40 0.53
C TYR A 174 -2.93 -11.76 0.22
N ALA A 175 -2.61 -12.55 1.25
CA ALA A 175 -2.01 -13.87 1.07
C ALA A 175 -2.88 -14.77 0.19
N CYS A 176 -4.19 -14.86 0.49
CA CYS A 176 -5.12 -15.64 -0.32
C CYS A 176 -5.22 -15.10 -1.74
N TRP A 177 -5.30 -13.78 -1.90
CA TRP A 177 -5.44 -13.16 -3.22
C TRP A 177 -4.21 -13.32 -4.10
N VAL A 178 -3.02 -13.11 -3.56
CA VAL A 178 -1.78 -13.19 -4.33
C VAL A 178 -1.44 -14.63 -4.71
N GLU A 179 -1.68 -15.61 -3.82
CA GLU A 179 -1.54 -17.03 -4.13
C GLU A 179 -2.55 -17.46 -5.21
N TYR A 180 -3.79 -16.97 -5.12
CA TYR A 180 -4.80 -17.20 -6.15
C TYR A 180 -4.39 -16.59 -7.50
N CYS A 181 -3.83 -15.38 -7.54
CA CYS A 181 -3.34 -14.80 -8.79
C CYS A 181 -2.17 -15.64 -9.35
N ALA A 182 -1.22 -16.03 -8.50
CA ALA A 182 -0.05 -16.82 -8.88
C ALA A 182 -0.42 -18.22 -9.39
N SER A 183 -1.53 -18.82 -8.95
CA SER A 183 -1.97 -20.13 -9.47
C SER A 183 -2.38 -20.08 -10.95
N TYR A 184 -2.74 -18.91 -11.49
CA TYR A 184 -3.00 -18.71 -12.92
C TYR A 184 -1.81 -18.09 -13.66
N ASN A 185 -1.10 -17.17 -13.01
CA ASN A 185 0.00 -16.45 -13.63
C ASN A 185 1.31 -17.26 -13.64
N HIS A 186 1.38 -18.34 -12.86
CA HIS A 186 2.57 -19.16 -12.61
C HIS A 186 3.76 -18.42 -11.97
N THR A 187 3.61 -17.13 -11.69
CA THR A 187 4.57 -16.26 -11.03
C THR A 187 3.84 -15.30 -10.10
N PHE A 188 4.52 -14.88 -9.03
CA PHE A 188 4.04 -13.81 -8.15
C PHE A 188 4.45 -12.43 -8.69
N PRO A 189 3.74 -11.36 -8.30
CA PRO A 189 4.13 -9.99 -8.65
C PRO A 189 5.54 -9.62 -8.16
N TYR A 190 5.97 -10.20 -7.05
CA TYR A 190 7.26 -9.95 -6.42
C TYR A 190 8.19 -11.17 -6.56
N PRO A 191 9.41 -11.00 -7.10
CA PRO A 191 10.38 -12.09 -7.22
C PRO A 191 10.63 -12.86 -5.92
N PHE A 192 10.73 -12.16 -4.77
CA PHE A 192 10.94 -12.83 -3.48
C PHE A 192 9.81 -13.81 -3.09
N LEU A 193 8.60 -13.67 -3.64
CA LEU A 193 7.55 -14.67 -3.45
C LEU A 193 7.71 -15.82 -4.43
N THR A 194 8.00 -15.53 -5.70
CA THR A 194 8.21 -16.56 -6.74
C THR A 194 9.35 -17.51 -6.41
N GLU A 195 10.46 -16.99 -5.86
CA GLU A 195 11.68 -17.74 -5.59
C GLU A 195 11.62 -18.60 -4.32
N ASN A 196 10.52 -18.52 -3.56
CA ASN A 196 10.39 -19.19 -2.26
C ASN A 196 9.25 -20.22 -2.26
N PRO A 197 9.43 -21.38 -1.60
CA PRO A 197 8.37 -22.36 -1.44
C PRO A 197 7.25 -21.84 -0.53
N PHE A 198 6.07 -22.47 -0.60
CA PHE A 198 4.86 -21.99 0.08
C PHE A 198 5.03 -21.77 1.59
N ASN A 199 5.73 -22.66 2.30
CA ASN A 199 5.99 -22.52 3.73
C ASN A 199 6.81 -21.25 4.06
N ILE A 200 7.77 -20.88 3.22
CA ILE A 200 8.54 -19.63 3.39
C ILE A 200 7.68 -18.42 3.08
N ARG A 201 6.83 -18.48 2.04
CA ARG A 201 5.86 -17.40 1.75
C ARG A 201 4.88 -17.16 2.90
N VAL A 202 4.36 -18.23 3.52
CA VAL A 202 3.55 -18.13 4.74
C VAL A 202 4.32 -17.42 5.85
N GLY A 203 5.60 -17.78 6.05
CA GLY A 203 6.48 -17.07 7.00
C GLY A 203 6.61 -15.57 6.70
N ILE A 204 6.77 -15.22 5.42
CA ILE A 204 6.82 -13.81 4.97
C ILE A 204 5.50 -13.10 5.26
N TYR A 205 4.35 -13.69 4.92
CA TYR A 205 3.04 -13.08 5.19
C TYR A 205 2.81 -12.84 6.69
N ILE A 206 3.19 -13.80 7.54
CA ILE A 206 3.11 -13.66 9.00
C ILE A 206 4.03 -12.55 9.49
N PHE A 207 5.29 -12.53 9.03
CA PHE A 207 6.28 -11.53 9.44
C PHE A 207 5.85 -10.10 9.06
N VAL A 208 5.43 -9.90 7.82
CA VAL A 208 4.97 -8.60 7.31
C VAL A 208 3.71 -8.14 8.04
N SER A 209 2.79 -9.07 8.35
CA SER A 209 1.60 -8.78 9.18
C SER A 209 1.99 -8.37 10.60
N PHE A 210 2.91 -9.10 11.23
CA PHE A 210 3.41 -8.76 12.57
C PHE A 210 4.07 -7.38 12.61
N LEU A 211 4.85 -7.05 11.58
CA LEU A 211 5.46 -5.73 11.43
C LEU A 211 4.37 -4.64 11.33
N ALA A 212 3.33 -4.86 10.51
CA ALA A 212 2.21 -3.93 10.37
C ALA A 212 1.50 -3.67 11.72
N TRP A 213 1.23 -4.73 12.46
CA TRP A 213 0.65 -4.64 13.81
C TRP A 213 1.54 -3.85 14.78
N SER A 214 2.83 -4.17 14.81
CA SER A 214 3.81 -3.52 15.69
C SER A 214 3.93 -2.02 15.38
N CYS A 215 3.99 -1.67 14.10
CA CYS A 215 4.01 -0.28 13.64
C CYS A 215 2.74 0.46 14.03
N PHE A 216 1.55 -0.13 13.87
CA PHE A 216 0.31 0.49 14.32
C PHE A 216 0.33 0.82 15.81
N ARG A 217 0.77 -0.14 16.64
CA ARG A 217 0.88 0.05 18.08
C ARG A 217 1.83 1.19 18.43
N LEU A 218 2.98 1.26 17.76
CA LEU A 218 3.96 2.32 17.95
C LEU A 218 3.39 3.69 17.55
N MET A 219 2.82 3.80 16.34
CA MET A 219 2.21 5.04 15.86
C MET A 219 1.10 5.52 16.81
N ASN A 220 0.23 4.62 17.27
CA ASN A 220 -0.80 4.98 18.24
C ASN A 220 -0.23 5.34 19.61
N ALA A 221 0.86 4.70 20.06
CA ALA A 221 1.52 5.02 21.32
C ALA A 221 2.11 6.44 21.29
N LEU A 222 2.74 6.82 20.18
CA LEU A 222 3.38 8.12 19.94
C LEU A 222 2.40 9.24 19.57
N HIS A 223 1.13 8.92 19.29
CA HIS A 223 0.11 9.93 19.00
C HIS A 223 -0.02 10.94 20.17
N PRO A 224 0.05 12.26 19.88
CA PRO A 224 0.00 13.34 20.89
C PRO A 224 -1.34 13.45 21.61
#